data_AF-A0A519GUC9-F1
#
_entry.id   AF-A0A519GUC9-F1
#
_cell.length_a   1.000
_cell.length_b   1.000
_cell.length_c   1.000
_cell.angle_alpha   90.00
_cell.angle_beta   90.00
_cell.angle_gamma   90.00
#
_symmetry.space_group_name_H-M   'P 1'
#
loop_
_entity.id
_entity.type
_entity.pdbx_description
1 polymer ?
#
loop_
_entity_poly.entity_id
_entity_poly.type
_entity_poly.pdbx_seq_one_letter_code
_entity_poly.pdbx_strand_id
1 'polypeptide(L)' 'IGEYRASLEEIIRGLNAANHDTALAIASLPEQIRGYGHVKERNLAAARTRWAALLAAWRNPEAARAAA' A
#
# COMPACT_ATOMS: atom_id res chain seq x y z
N ILE A 1 10.91 -9.00 0.34
CA ILE A 1 11.60 -7.69 0.18
C ILE A 1 11.42 -7.11 -1.22
N GLY A 2 11.62 -7.89 -2.30
CA GLY A 2 11.54 -7.40 -3.67
C GLY A 2 10.24 -6.68 -4.04
N GLU A 3 9.07 -7.28 -3.76
CA GLU A 3 7.77 -6.70 -4.11
C GLU A 3 7.55 -5.32 -3.46
N TYR A 4 7.88 -5.17 -2.17
CA TYR A 4 7.72 -3.90 -1.46
C TYR A 4 8.62 -2.81 -2.06
N ARG A 5 9.87 -3.15 -2.38
CA ARG A 5 10.81 -2.20 -2.99
C ARG A 5 10.35 -1.77 -4.38
N ALA A 6 9.85 -2.70 -5.19
CA ALA A 6 9.29 -2.40 -6.50
C ALA A 6 8.09 -1.46 -6.40
N SER A 7 7.20 -1.67 -5.43
CA SER A 7 6.09 -0.75 -5.17
C SER A 7 6.55 0.63 -4.70
N LEU A 8 7.59 0.71 -3.85
CA LEU A 8 8.16 2.01 -3.47
C LEU A 8 8.72 2.77 -4.67
N GLU A 9 9.45 2.09 -5.54
CA GLU A 9 9.96 2.71 -6.77
C GLU A 9 8.84 3.16 -7.71
N GLU A 10 7.76 2.38 -7.81
CA GLU A 10 6.55 2.76 -8.57
C GLU A 10 5.91 4.03 -8.01
N ILE A 11 5.67 4.09 -6.69
CA ILE A 11 4.99 5.26 -6.11
C ILE A 11 5.86 6.51 -6.13
N ILE A 12 7.17 6.39 -5.92
CA ILE A 12 8.09 7.53 -5.96
C ILE A 12 8.12 8.17 -7.36
N ARG A 13 8.09 7.36 -8.43
CA ARG A 13 8.06 7.88 -9.81
C ARG A 13 6.77 8.61 -10.16
N GLY A 14 5.64 8.22 -9.57
CA GLY A 14 4.32 8.78 -9.86
C GLY A 14 3.80 9.79 -8.82
N LEU A 15 4.60 10.12 -7.80
CA LEU A 15 4.19 10.95 -6.67
C LEU A 15 3.87 12.38 -7.13
N ASN A 16 2.70 12.86 -6.74
CA ASN A 16 2.26 14.24 -6.90
C ASN A 16 1.34 14.64 -5.73
N ALA A 17 0.96 15.91 -5.69
CA ALA A 17 0.12 16.44 -4.60
C ALA A 17 -1.26 15.75 -4.51
N ALA A 18 -1.82 15.28 -5.62
CA ALA A 18 -3.15 14.67 -5.65
C ALA A 18 -3.18 13.20 -5.23
N ASN A 19 -2.03 12.51 -5.19
CA ASN A 19 -1.93 11.10 -4.78
C ASN A 19 -1.01 10.88 -3.56
N HIS A 20 -0.56 11.97 -2.94
CA HIS A 20 0.35 11.93 -1.78
C HIS A 20 -0.17 11.03 -0.65
N ASP A 21 -1.46 11.13 -0.32
CA ASP A 21 -2.05 10.33 0.77
C ASP A 21 -2.05 8.82 0.45
N THR A 22 -2.33 8.45 -0.80
CA THR A 22 -2.26 7.05 -1.24
C THR A 22 -0.83 6.53 -1.22
N ALA A 23 0.15 7.32 -1.67
CA ALA A 23 1.56 6.96 -1.59
C ALA A 23 2.02 6.74 -0.14
N LEU A 24 1.65 7.65 0.76
CA LEU A 24 1.96 7.54 2.18
C LEU A 24 1.34 6.27 2.78
N ALA A 25 0.07 5.99 2.47
CA ALA A 25 -0.61 4.79 2.95
C ALA A 25 0.08 3.49 2.49
N ILE A 26 0.62 3.45 1.26
CA ILE A 26 1.41 2.31 0.75
C ILE A 26 2.74 2.19 1.51
N ALA A 27 3.45 3.31 1.70
CA ALA A 27 4.74 3.33 2.37
C ALA A 27 4.68 2.92 3.86
N SER A 28 3.56 3.19 4.54
CA SER A 28 3.38 2.84 5.97
C SER A 28 2.97 1.37 6.21
N LEU A 29 2.72 0.56 5.17
CA LEU A 29 2.30 -0.84 5.34
C LEU A 29 3.25 -1.72 6.17
N PRO A 30 4.58 -1.62 6.07
CA PRO A 30 5.49 -2.43 6.88
C PRO A 30 5.29 -2.25 8.38
N GLU A 31 4.89 -1.04 8.81
CA GLU A 31 4.61 -0.75 10.21
C GLU A 31 3.40 -1.53 10.74
N GLN A 32 2.53 -2.03 9.88
CA GLN A 32 1.39 -2.85 10.30
C GLN A 32 1.80 -4.30 10.58
N ILE A 33 2.96 -4.73 10.08
CA ILE A 33 3.47 -6.10 10.21
C ILE A 33 4.38 -6.18 11.44
N ARG A 34 3.78 -6.03 12.63
CA ARG A 34 4.46 -6.14 13.94
C ARG A 34 4.04 -7.40 14.70
N GLY A 35 4.85 -7.80 15.69
CA GLY A 35 4.59 -8.95 16.56
C GLY A 35 5.32 -10.23 16.13
N TYR A 36 4.99 -11.34 16.80
CA TYR A 36 5.66 -12.65 16.64
C TYR A 36 4.65 -13.76 16.33
N GLY A 37 5.12 -14.85 15.72
CA GLY A 37 4.31 -16.04 15.40
C GLY A 37 3.01 -15.71 14.64
N HIS A 38 1.90 -16.24 15.13
CA HIS A 38 0.57 -16.09 14.54
C HIS A 38 0.10 -14.61 14.43
N VAL A 39 0.53 -13.74 15.34
CA VAL A 39 0.19 -12.31 15.28
C VAL A 39 0.84 -11.67 14.05
N LYS A 40 2.11 -12.00 13.79
CA LYS A 40 2.83 -11.53 12.61
C LYS A 40 2.19 -12.07 11.33
N GLU A 41 1.80 -13.34 11.31
CA GLU A 41 1.14 -13.96 10.15
C GLU A 41 -0.20 -13.31 9.84
N ARG A 42 -1.05 -13.09 10.86
CA ARG A 42 -2.33 -12.38 10.70
C ARG A 42 -2.11 -10.97 10.19
N ASN A 43 -1.15 -10.25 10.78
CA ASN A 43 -0.84 -8.88 10.37
C ASN A 43 -0.27 -8.83 8.95
N LEU A 44 0.55 -9.80 8.56
CA LEU A 44 1.04 -9.94 7.19
C LEU A 44 -0.10 -10.18 6.20
N ALA A 45 -1.04 -11.08 6.52
CA ALA A 45 -2.21 -11.33 5.68
C ALA A 45 -3.06 -10.06 5.50
N ALA A 46 -3.36 -9.36 6.60
CA ALA A 46 -4.10 -8.10 6.56
C ALA A 46 -3.36 -7.01 5.76
N ALA A 47 -2.04 -6.89 5.96
CA ALA A 47 -1.21 -5.95 5.22
C ALA A 47 -1.19 -6.26 3.71
N ARG A 48 -1.14 -7.54 3.32
CA ARG A 48 -1.22 -7.95 1.90
C ARG A 48 -2.56 -7.57 1.27
N THR A 49 -3.68 -7.79 1.96
CA THR A 49 -5.00 -7.38 1.46
C THR A 49 -5.07 -5.87 1.28
N ARG A 50 -4.61 -5.10 2.28
CA ARG A 50 -4.59 -3.64 2.21
C ARG A 50 -3.66 -3.13 1.11
N TRP A 51 -2.53 -3.79 0.90
CA TRP A 51 -1.58 -3.45 -0.14
C TRP A 51 -2.18 -3.58 -1.54
N ALA A 52 -2.85 -4.70 -1.82
CA ALA A 52 -3.51 -4.92 -3.10
C ALA A 52 -4.56 -3.84 -3.39
N ALA A 53 -5.36 -3.48 -2.39
CA ALA A 53 -6.36 -2.41 -2.52
C ALA A 53 -5.73 -1.04 -2.79
N LEU A 54 -4.66 -0.68 -2.06
CA LEU A 54 -3.96 0.59 -2.25
C LEU A 54 -3.25 0.68 -3.60
N LEU A 55 -2.62 -0.39 -4.08
CA LEU A 55 -2.02 -0.43 -5.41
C LEU A 55 -3.07 -0.34 -6.52
N ALA A 56 -4.24 -0.95 -6.34
CA ALA A 56 -5.34 -0.80 -7.28
C ALA A 56 -5.81 0.66 -7.34
N ALA A 57 -5.98 1.32 -6.19
CA ALA A 57 -6.33 2.74 -6.13
C ALA A 57 -5.23 3.65 -6.71
N TRP A 58 -3.95 3.30 -6.50
CA TRP A 58 -2.81 4.02 -7.08
C TRP A 58 -2.80 3.97 -8.60
N ARG A 59 -3.02 2.78 -9.17
CA ARG A 59 -3.00 2.54 -10.62
C ARG A 59 -4.27 3.01 -11.32
N ASN A 60 -5.40 3.06 -10.60
CA ASN A 60 -6.68 3.51 -11.11
C ASN A 60 -7.34 4.55 -10.16
N PRO A 61 -6.81 5.78 -10.13
CA PRO A 61 -7.32 6.82 -9.23
C PRO A 61 -8.72 7.33 -9.59
N GLU A 62 -9.15 7.18 -10.84
CA GLU A 62 -10.49 7.61 -11.29
C GLU A 62 -11.60 6.70 -10.74
N ALA A 63 -11.38 5.38 -10.74
CA ALA A 63 -12.32 4.45 -10.12
C ALA A 63 -12.43 4.66 -8.60
N ALA A 64 -11.35 5.10 -7.95
CA ALA A 64 -11.36 5.43 -6.53
C ALA A 64 -12.14 6.73 -6.23
N ARG A 65 -12.11 7.72 -7.14
CA ARG A 65 -12.90 8.96 -7.03
C ARG A 65 -14.39 8.76 -7.33
N ALA A 66 -14.74 7.82 -8.21
CA ALA A 66 -16.13 7.56 -8.59
C ALA A 66 -16.94 6.76 -7.54
N ALA A 67 -16.25 6.12 -6.58
CA ALA A 67 -16.88 5.35 -5.51
C ALA A 67 -16.97 6.10 -4.16
N ALA A 68 -16.48 7.34 -4.11
CA ALA A 68 -16.51 8.23 -2.94
C ALA A 68 -17.59 9.30 -3.11
#